data_AF-X0WP08-F1
#
_entry.id   AF-X0WP08-F1
#
_cell.length_a   1.000
_cell.length_b   1.000
_cell.length_c   1.000
_cell.angle_alpha   90.00
_cell.angle_beta   90.00
_cell.angle_gamma   90.00
#
_symmetry.space_group_name_H-M   'P 1'
#
loop_
_entity.id
_entity.type
_entity.pdbx_description
1 polymer ?
#
loop_
_entity_poly.entity_id
_entity_poly.type
_entity_poly.pdbx_seq_one_letter_code
_entity_poly.pdbx_strand_id
1 'polypeptide(L)'
;MRNYARTIIVNEQRGFTLIELLVVIAIIALLMAILMPALQRVRKQAKAVICQSNLKQWGTIFAMYTEDNNGFFPRRKSGSGRWINVLYDYYYRDAKIRCCPMATK
;
A
#
# COMPACT_ATOMS: atom_id res chain seq x y z
N MET A 1 24.73 28.10 -67.28
CA MET A 1 23.70 27.14 -66.82
C MET A 1 24.13 26.52 -65.50
N ARG A 2 23.60 26.98 -64.35
CA ARG A 2 23.35 26.16 -63.14
C ARG A 2 22.77 27.07 -62.05
N ASN A 3 21.44 27.07 -61.98
CA ASN A 3 20.67 27.70 -60.93
C ASN A 3 20.75 26.83 -59.68
N TYR A 4 21.26 27.38 -58.58
CA TYR A 4 21.27 26.74 -57.27
C TYR A 4 19.94 27.07 -56.56
N ALA A 5 18.92 26.25 -56.82
CA ALA A 5 17.67 26.33 -56.08
C ALA A 5 17.92 25.88 -54.63
N ARG A 6 17.95 26.83 -53.68
CA ARG A 6 17.93 26.54 -52.25
C ARG A 6 16.52 26.07 -51.87
N THR A 7 16.35 24.77 -51.65
CA THR A 7 15.13 24.23 -51.02
C THR A 7 15.18 24.55 -49.52
N ILE A 8 14.49 25.60 -49.09
CA ILE A 8 14.27 25.86 -47.66
C ILE A 8 13.23 24.85 -47.18
N ILE A 9 13.65 23.89 -46.35
CA ILE A 9 12.76 22.96 -45.67
C ILE A 9 12.15 23.73 -44.50
N VAL A 10 10.97 24.33 -44.67
CA VAL A 10 10.24 24.98 -43.58
C VAL A 10 9.69 23.85 -42.70
N ASN A 11 10.27 23.66 -41.51
CA ASN A 11 9.71 22.75 -40.52
C ASN A 11 8.47 23.42 -39.93
N GLU A 12 7.29 23.02 -40.39
CA GLU A 12 5.98 23.40 -39.83
C GLU A 12 5.88 22.85 -38.40
N GLN A 13 6.55 23.52 -37.46
CA GLN A 13 6.40 23.23 -36.05
C GLN A 13 4.98 23.61 -35.64
N ARG A 14 4.10 22.62 -35.60
CA ARG A 14 2.74 22.75 -35.05
C ARG A 14 2.84 23.18 -33.59
N GLY A 15 2.58 24.46 -33.34
CA GLY A 15 2.43 24.99 -31.98
C GLY A 15 1.13 24.47 -31.36
N PHE A 16 1.20 24.05 -30.10
CA PHE A 16 0.00 23.71 -29.32
C PHE A 16 -0.84 24.97 -29.15
N THR A 17 -2.13 24.88 -29.47
CA THR A 17 -3.06 25.98 -29.20
C THR A 17 -3.37 26.05 -27.70
N LEU A 18 -3.61 27.26 -27.18
CA LEU A 18 -3.96 27.45 -25.76
C LEU A 18 -5.21 26.64 -25.38
N ILE A 19 -6.16 26.49 -26.31
CA ILE A 19 -7.39 25.73 -26.12
C ILE A 19 -7.14 24.22 -25.98
N GLU A 20 -6.21 23.64 -26.75
CA GLU A 20 -5.84 22.23 -26.61
C GLU A 20 -5.21 21.95 -25.24
N LEU A 21 -4.37 22.85 -24.74
CA LEU A 21 -3.80 22.69 -23.40
C LEU A 21 -4.85 22.84 -22.30
N LEU A 22 -5.80 23.77 -22.47
CA LEU A 22 -6.88 24.03 -21.53
C LEU A 22 -7.86 22.86 -21.41
N VAL A 23 -8.24 22.23 -22.54
CA VAL A 23 -9.17 21.09 -22.50
C VAL A 23 -8.53 19.87 -21.82
N VAL A 24 -7.23 19.67 -21.99
CA VAL A 24 -6.50 18.54 -21.38
C VAL A 24 -6.46 18.67 -19.87
N ILE A 25 -6.11 19.85 -19.33
CA ILE A 25 -6.10 20.05 -17.88
C ILE A 25 -7.51 19.91 -17.28
N ALA A 26 -8.56 20.32 -18.01
CA ALA A 26 -9.94 20.18 -17.58
C ALA A 26 -10.34 18.69 -17.46
N ILE A 27 -9.97 17.86 -18.44
CA ILE A 27 -10.23 16.42 -18.40
C ILE A 27 -9.43 15.75 -17.26
N ILE A 28 -8.16 16.11 -17.05
CA ILE A 28 -7.35 15.56 -15.95
C ILE A 28 -7.98 15.90 -14.59
N ALA A 29 -8.45 17.13 -14.40
CA ALA A 29 -9.10 17.55 -13.16
C ALA A 29 -10.38 16.74 -12.88
N LEU A 30 -11.22 16.53 -13.90
CA LEU A 30 -12.42 15.68 -13.81
C LEU A 30 -12.06 14.25 -13.40
N LEU A 31 -11.05 13.65 -14.05
CA LEU A 31 -10.60 12.28 -13.74
C LEU A 31 -10.03 12.16 -12.32
N MET A 32 -9.22 13.14 -11.87
CA MET A 32 -8.66 13.15 -10.52
C MET A 32 -9.74 13.29 -9.44
N ALA A 33 -10.79 14.07 -9.70
CA ALA A 33 -11.91 14.23 -8.78
C ALA A 33 -12.61 12.89 -8.47
N ILE A 34 -12.70 11.98 -9.46
CA ILE A 34 -13.29 10.65 -9.28
C ILE A 34 -12.27 9.67 -8.68
N LEU A 35 -10.97 9.79 -9.03
CA LEU A 35 -9.91 8.90 -8.56
C LEU A 35 -9.57 9.07 -7.07
N MET A 36 -9.56 10.31 -6.57
CA MET A 36 -9.20 10.60 -5.18
C MET A 36 -10.07 9.86 -4.14
N PRO A 37 -11.41 9.89 -4.20
CA PRO A 37 -12.25 9.15 -3.25
C PRO A 37 -12.10 7.63 -3.39
N ALA A 38 -11.89 7.13 -4.62
CA ALA A 38 -11.63 5.71 -4.86
C ALA A 38 -10.30 5.28 -4.19
N LEU A 39 -9.24 6.08 -4.33
CA LEU A 39 -7.93 5.77 -3.76
C LEU A 39 -7.94 5.73 -2.22
N GLN A 40 -8.72 6.61 -1.58
CA GLN A 40 -8.90 6.58 -0.12
C GLN A 40 -9.55 5.27 0.35
N ARG A 41 -10.57 4.79 -0.37
CA ARG A 41 -11.23 3.50 -0.07
C ARG A 41 -10.27 2.33 -0.26
N VAL A 42 -9.51 2.30 -1.36
CA VAL A 42 -8.51 1.26 -1.64
C VAL A 42 -7.44 1.20 -0.55
N ARG A 43 -6.93 2.35 -0.09
CA ARG A 43 -5.96 2.40 1.02
C ARG A 43 -6.53 1.82 2.32
N LYS A 44 -7.80 2.10 2.63
CA LYS A 44 -8.47 1.53 3.82
C LYS A 44 -8.61 0.01 3.69
N GLN A 45 -9.03 -0.48 2.52
CA GLN A 45 -9.13 -1.91 2.25
C GLN A 45 -7.75 -2.61 2.33
N ALA A 46 -6.71 -2.02 1.75
CA ALA A 46 -5.35 -2.56 1.84
C ALA A 46 -4.88 -2.69 3.30
N LYS A 47 -5.13 -1.67 4.13
CA LYS A 47 -4.85 -1.75 5.58
C LYS A 47 -5.63 -2.87 6.26
N ALA A 48 -6.91 -3.06 5.91
CA ALA A 48 -7.72 -4.14 6.46
C ALA A 48 -7.19 -5.53 6.07
N VAL A 49 -6.78 -5.73 4.81
CA VAL A 49 -6.17 -6.97 4.33
C VAL A 49 -4.88 -7.30 5.10
N ILE A 50 -4.04 -6.30 5.35
CA ILE A 50 -2.82 -6.47 6.16
C ILE A 50 -3.19 -6.90 7.59
N CYS A 51 -4.19 -6.27 8.21
CA CYS A 51 -4.63 -6.68 9.55
C CYS A 51 -5.15 -8.12 9.59
N GLN A 52 -5.93 -8.54 8.59
CA GLN A 52 -6.42 -9.91 8.49
C GLN A 52 -5.28 -10.91 8.33
N SER A 53 -4.28 -10.59 7.50
CA SER A 53 -3.07 -11.39 7.36
C SER A 53 -2.30 -11.52 8.69
N ASN A 54 -2.11 -10.42 9.41
CA ASN A 54 -1.47 -10.43 10.72
C ASN A 54 -2.24 -11.28 11.74
N LEU A 55 -3.59 -11.24 11.73
CA LEU A 55 -4.41 -12.07 12.61
C LEU A 55 -4.28 -13.56 12.29
N LYS A 56 -4.20 -13.92 11.01
CA LYS A 56 -3.92 -15.30 10.59
C LYS A 56 -2.54 -15.77 11.06
N GLN A 57 -1.53 -14.90 10.98
CA GLN A 57 -0.19 -15.20 11.50
C GLN A 57 -0.22 -15.42 13.02
N TRP A 58 -0.98 -14.63 13.77
CA TRP A 58 -1.21 -14.90 15.21
C TRP A 58 -1.85 -16.26 15.46
N GLY A 59 -2.87 -16.65 14.69
CA GLY A 59 -3.46 -17.98 14.80
C GLY A 59 -2.45 -19.10 14.57
N THR A 60 -1.53 -18.90 13.62
CA THR A 60 -0.44 -19.85 13.34
C THR A 60 0.55 -19.92 14.51
N ILE A 61 0.94 -18.77 15.07
CA ILE A 61 1.81 -18.69 16.24
C ILE A 61 1.19 -19.40 17.45
N PHE A 62 -0.10 -19.21 17.70
CA PHE A 62 -0.78 -19.90 18.79
C PHE A 62 -0.82 -21.42 18.57
N ALA A 63 -1.06 -21.86 17.33
CA ALA A 63 -1.03 -23.29 17.00
C ALA A 63 0.35 -23.90 17.26
N MET A 64 1.43 -23.25 16.80
CA MET A 64 2.81 -23.67 17.07
C MET A 64 3.10 -23.72 18.57
N TYR A 65 2.69 -22.68 19.32
CA TYR A 65 2.87 -22.67 20.77
C TYR A 65 2.15 -23.83 21.45
N THR A 66 0.90 -24.11 21.07
CA THR A 66 0.15 -25.22 21.67
C THR A 66 0.75 -26.58 21.33
N GLU A 67 1.34 -26.74 20.14
CA GLU A 67 2.07 -27.96 19.76
C GLU A 67 3.27 -28.19 20.69
N ASP A 68 4.04 -27.14 20.96
CA ASP A 68 5.22 -27.20 21.83
C ASP A 68 4.87 -27.30 23.34
N ASN A 69 3.64 -26.93 23.74
CA ASN A 69 3.21 -26.82 25.14
C ASN A 69 2.06 -27.78 25.49
N ASN A 70 2.02 -28.98 24.91
CA ASN A 70 1.04 -30.04 25.23
C ASN A 70 -0.44 -29.58 25.11
N GLY A 71 -0.74 -28.74 24.12
CA GLY A 71 -2.08 -28.21 23.87
C GLY A 71 -2.49 -27.05 24.78
N PHE A 72 -1.64 -26.61 25.69
CA PHE A 72 -1.96 -25.50 26.59
C PHE A 72 -1.70 -24.14 25.94
N PHE A 73 -2.66 -23.22 26.08
CA PHE A 73 -2.46 -21.82 25.70
C PHE A 73 -1.52 -21.10 26.67
N PRO A 74 -0.90 -19.97 26.23
CA PRO A 74 0.02 -19.20 27.07
C PRO A 74 -0.65 -18.76 28.38
N ARG A 75 -0.27 -19.40 29.49
CA ARG A 75 -0.81 -19.04 30.81
C ARG A 75 -0.09 -17.81 31.34
N ARG A 76 -0.84 -16.88 31.94
CA ARG A 76 -0.26 -15.76 32.67
C ARG A 76 0.63 -16.29 33.80
N LYS A 77 1.95 -16.15 33.68
CA LYS A 77 2.87 -16.43 34.80
C LYS A 77 2.73 -15.30 35.82
N SER A 78 2.65 -15.66 37.10
CA SER A 78 2.64 -14.70 38.21
C SER A 78 3.94 -13.90 38.14
N GLY A 79 3.90 -12.64 37.69
CA GLY A 79 5.10 -11.82 37.59
C GLY A 79 5.06 -10.63 36.63
N SER A 80 4.38 -10.72 35.47
CA SER A 80 4.16 -9.63 34.47
C SER A 80 4.08 -10.13 33.02
N GLY A 81 4.29 -11.42 32.77
CA GLY A 81 4.24 -11.98 31.42
C GLY A 81 2.83 -11.95 30.82
N ARG A 82 2.55 -10.96 29.96
CA ARG A 82 1.43 -11.06 29.01
C ARG A 82 1.73 -12.21 28.04
N TRP A 83 0.68 -12.82 27.49
CA TRP A 83 0.82 -13.86 26.45
C TRP A 83 1.74 -13.42 25.31
N ILE A 84 1.74 -12.12 24.99
CA ILE A 84 2.62 -11.48 24.01
C ILE A 84 4.13 -11.59 24.36
N ASN A 85 4.49 -11.63 25.64
CA ASN A 85 5.89 -11.81 26.05
C ASN A 85 6.28 -13.30 25.98
N VAL A 86 5.34 -14.19 26.28
CA VAL A 86 5.54 -15.64 26.21
C VAL A 86 5.76 -16.10 24.77
N LEU A 87 5.06 -15.46 23.81
CA LEU A 87 5.17 -15.79 22.39
C LEU A 87 6.32 -15.05 21.67
N TYR A 88 7.15 -14.29 22.39
CA TYR A 88 8.18 -13.43 21.77
C TYR A 88 9.05 -14.19 20.77
N ASP A 89 9.49 -15.40 21.12
CA ASP A 89 10.35 -16.23 20.27
C ASP A 89 9.69 -16.63 18.95
N TYR A 90 8.36 -16.76 18.92
CA TYR A 90 7.61 -17.16 17.74
C TYR A 90 7.37 -16.00 16.75
N TYR A 91 7.36 -14.75 17.21
CA TYR A 91 7.13 -13.59 16.34
C TYR A 91 8.30 -12.61 16.26
N TYR A 92 9.44 -12.90 16.90
CA TYR A 92 10.60 -11.99 16.94
C TYR A 92 11.04 -11.51 15.54
N ARG A 93 10.92 -12.37 14.53
CA ARG A 93 11.22 -12.06 13.12
C ARG A 93 10.28 -11.01 12.53
N ASP A 94 9.01 -11.01 12.94
CA ASP A 94 7.93 -10.22 12.36
C ASP A 94 7.26 -9.32 13.40
N ALA A 95 8.04 -8.50 14.13
CA ALA A 95 7.54 -7.63 15.19
C ALA A 95 6.42 -6.65 14.78
N LYS A 96 6.20 -6.46 13.47
CA LYS A 96 5.13 -5.64 12.87
C LYS A 96 3.75 -6.26 13.04
N ILE A 97 3.64 -7.57 13.28
CA ILE A 97 2.33 -8.25 13.45
C ILE A 97 1.58 -7.82 14.71
N ARG A 98 2.29 -7.21 15.67
CA ARG A 98 1.72 -6.66 16.90
C ARG A 98 0.76 -5.50 16.67
N CYS A 99 0.86 -4.85 15.51
CA CYS A 99 0.04 -3.70 15.20
C CYS A 99 -0.79 -3.96 13.94
N CYS A 100 -2.09 -3.75 14.04
CA CYS A 100 -2.97 -3.67 12.89
C CYS A 100 -2.94 -2.22 12.37
N PRO A 101 -2.56 -1.95 11.10
CA PRO A 101 -2.56 -0.59 10.54
C PRO A 101 -3.96 0.06 10.42
N MET A 102 -5.02 -0.69 10.73
CA MET A 102 -6.40 -0.20 10.85
C MET A 102 -6.81 0.09 12.29
N ALA A 103 -6.04 -0.33 13.30
CA ALA A 103 -6.29 0.07 14.68
C ALA A 103 -5.92 1.55 14.81
N THR A 104 -6.92 2.38 15.09
CA THR A 104 -6.76 3.82 15.33
C THR A 104 -5.70 4.03 16.43
N LYS A 105 -4.79 4.99 16.23
CA LYS A 105 -3.94 5.50 17.31
C LYS A 105 -4.70 6.57 18.08
#